data_AF-A0A960BJV4-F1
#
_entry.id   AF-A0A960BJV4-F1
#
_cell.length_a   1.000
_cell.length_b   1.000
_cell.length_c   1.000
_cell.angle_alpha   90.00
_cell.angle_beta   90.00
_cell.angle_gamma   90.00
#
_symmetry.space_group_name_H-M   'P 1'
#
loop_
_entity.id
_entity.type
_entity.pdbx_description
1 polymer ?
#
loop_
_entity_poly.entity_id
_entity_poly.type
_entity_poly.pdbx_seq_one_letter_code
_entity_poly.pdbx_strand_id
1 'polypeptide(L)'
;MTKTETPKSRPALRRAPDADLHPALVVPQAVGTYTGSDEKPRKSKHGKGLKKADASADKKNRKKQKTATLSVEVPKSLRKELRKRADRMGTSQDEIVVSALAAWLGDNRWW
;
A
#
# COMPACT_ATOMS: atom_id res chain seq x y z
N MET A 1 48.06 -21.54 -28.47
CA MET A 1 46.67 -21.06 -28.48
C MET A 1 45.96 -21.67 -27.28
N THR A 2 45.79 -20.90 -26.20
CA THR A 2 45.19 -21.36 -24.93
C THR A 2 43.67 -21.46 -25.09
N LYS A 3 43.10 -22.67 -24.92
CA LYS A 3 41.65 -22.89 -24.95
C LYS A 3 41.04 -22.35 -23.66
N THR A 4 40.14 -21.38 -23.78
CA THR A 4 39.37 -20.82 -22.67
C THR A 4 38.25 -21.80 -22.31
N GLU A 5 38.40 -22.56 -21.24
CA GLU A 5 37.31 -23.41 -20.73
C GLU A 5 36.24 -22.53 -20.06
N THR A 6 35.02 -22.59 -20.58
CA THR A 6 33.87 -21.89 -19.99
C THR A 6 33.41 -22.60 -18.72
N PRO A 7 33.25 -21.90 -17.59
CA PRO A 7 32.89 -22.53 -16.33
C PRO A 7 31.47 -23.13 -16.41
N LYS A 8 31.30 -24.33 -15.83
CA LYS A 8 30.01 -25.03 -15.80
C LYS A 8 28.97 -24.19 -15.07
N SER A 9 27.83 -23.93 -15.73
CA SER A 9 26.71 -23.20 -15.14
C SER A 9 26.14 -23.93 -13.93
N ARG A 10 25.85 -23.18 -12.85
CA ARG A 10 25.22 -23.73 -11.64
C ARG A 10 23.70 -23.86 -11.88
N PRO A 11 23.04 -24.88 -11.29
CA PRO A 11 21.60 -24.99 -11.37
C PRO A 11 20.91 -23.80 -10.68
N ALA A 12 19.78 -23.35 -11.24
CA ALA A 12 18.96 -22.30 -10.63
C ALA A 12 18.29 -22.79 -9.34
N LEU A 13 18.20 -21.90 -8.34
CA LEU A 13 17.49 -22.19 -7.09
C LEU A 13 16.00 -22.38 -7.38
N ARG A 14 15.40 -23.46 -6.87
CA ARG A 14 13.96 -23.70 -6.98
C ARG A 14 13.22 -22.99 -5.84
N ARG A 15 12.02 -22.50 -6.12
CA ARG A 15 11.11 -21.98 -5.10
C ARG A 15 10.67 -23.14 -4.18
N ALA A 16 10.63 -22.89 -2.89
CA ALA A 16 10.20 -23.86 -1.89
C ALA A 16 8.66 -24.05 -1.95
N PRO A 17 8.13 -25.25 -1.63
CA PRO A 17 6.70 -25.54 -1.70
C PRO A 17 5.86 -24.75 -0.70
N ASP A 18 6.48 -24.23 0.36
CA ASP A 18 5.90 -23.44 1.44
C ASP A 18 6.07 -21.92 1.25
N ALA A 19 6.59 -21.49 0.09
CA ALA A 19 6.82 -20.06 -0.20
C ALA A 19 5.55 -19.19 -0.10
N ASP A 20 4.36 -19.82 -0.15
CA ASP A 20 3.07 -19.16 -0.06
C ASP A 20 2.43 -19.28 1.34
N LEU A 21 3.05 -19.99 2.28
CA LEU A 21 2.60 -20.14 3.68
C LEU A 21 3.08 -18.97 4.57
N HIS A 22 3.03 -17.74 4.08
CA HIS A 22 3.32 -16.58 4.90
C HIS A 22 2.01 -15.95 5.40
N PRO A 23 1.85 -15.68 6.71
CA PRO A 23 0.59 -15.16 7.28
C PRO A 23 0.18 -13.77 6.73
N ALA A 24 1.07 -13.09 6.00
CA ALA A 24 0.81 -11.79 5.36
C ALA A 24 0.39 -11.89 3.88
N LEU A 25 0.34 -13.08 3.27
CA LEU A 25 -0.06 -13.26 1.87
C LEU A 25 -1.58 -13.39 1.75
N VAL A 26 -2.29 -12.27 1.78
CA VAL A 26 -3.66 -12.21 1.24
C VAL A 26 -3.54 -12.03 -0.27
N VAL A 27 -3.66 -13.13 -1.03
CA VAL A 27 -3.68 -13.10 -2.50
C VAL A 27 -5.12 -13.32 -2.99
N PRO A 28 -5.70 -12.41 -3.80
CA PRO A 28 -6.98 -12.67 -4.46
C PRO A 28 -6.80 -13.76 -5.55
N GLN A 29 -7.57 -14.84 -5.45
CA GLN A 29 -7.63 -15.92 -6.44
C GLN A 29 -8.06 -15.37 -7.82
N ALA A 30 -7.17 -15.45 -8.81
CA ALA A 30 -7.56 -15.44 -10.21
C ALA A 30 -7.43 -16.87 -10.74
N VAL A 31 -8.57 -17.54 -10.90
CA VAL A 31 -8.70 -18.79 -11.63
C VAL A 31 -8.46 -18.54 -13.12
N GLY A 32 -7.52 -19.27 -13.72
CA GLY A 32 -7.21 -19.18 -15.14
C GLY A 32 -6.21 -20.26 -15.56
N THR A 33 -6.74 -21.33 -16.14
CA THR A 33 -6.12 -22.59 -16.57
C THR A 33 -4.92 -22.42 -17.50
N TYR A 34 -3.85 -23.18 -17.24
CA TYR A 34 -2.64 -23.25 -18.06
C TYR A 34 -2.76 -24.42 -19.05
N THR A 35 -2.84 -24.13 -20.35
CA THR A 35 -2.49 -25.10 -21.41
C THR A 35 -1.20 -24.63 -22.06
N GLY A 36 -0.15 -25.41 -21.92
CA GLY A 36 1.16 -25.09 -22.47
C GLY A 36 1.21 -25.25 -23.99
N SER A 37 2.03 -24.42 -24.62
CA SER A 37 2.92 -24.82 -25.72
C SER A 37 3.92 -23.70 -26.01
N ASP A 38 5.17 -24.12 -26.15
CA ASP A 38 6.30 -23.48 -26.83
C ASP A 38 5.87 -22.53 -27.96
N GLU A 39 6.30 -21.26 -27.93
CA GLU A 39 6.76 -20.52 -29.12
C GLU A 39 7.29 -19.11 -28.79
N LYS A 40 8.32 -18.72 -29.54
CA LYS A 40 9.16 -17.50 -29.45
C LYS A 40 8.40 -16.17 -29.29
N PRO A 41 8.98 -15.13 -28.65
CA PRO A 41 8.36 -13.82 -28.57
C PRO A 41 8.40 -13.12 -29.94
N ARG A 42 7.27 -13.10 -30.64
CA ARG A 42 7.08 -12.23 -31.80
C ARG A 42 6.77 -10.82 -31.31
N LYS A 43 7.58 -9.86 -31.77
CA LYS A 43 7.30 -8.41 -31.66
C LYS A 43 5.99 -8.09 -32.39
N SER A 44 4.99 -7.57 -31.67
CA SER A 44 3.85 -6.82 -32.22
C SER A 44 3.76 -5.49 -31.45
N LYS A 45 4.22 -4.38 -32.03
CA LYS A 45 3.46 -3.40 -32.84
C LYS A 45 2.12 -2.97 -32.20
N HIS A 46 2.10 -1.70 -31.79
CA HIS A 46 0.97 -0.78 -31.61
C HIS A 46 -0.42 -1.39 -31.33
N GLY A 47 -0.79 -1.41 -30.05
CA GLY A 47 -2.16 -1.55 -29.57
C GLY A 47 -2.61 -0.27 -28.88
N LYS A 48 -3.45 0.48 -29.57
CA LYS A 48 -4.15 1.71 -29.17
C LYS A 48 -5.29 1.35 -28.19
N GLY A 49 -5.43 2.11 -27.10
CA GLY A 49 -6.58 2.03 -26.16
C GLY A 49 -6.47 0.86 -25.17
N LEU A 50 -6.45 1.08 -23.87
CA LEU A 50 -7.62 1.46 -23.07
C LEU A 50 -7.15 2.28 -21.86
N LYS A 51 -7.46 3.58 -21.86
CA LYS A 51 -7.42 4.36 -20.62
C LYS A 51 -8.57 3.84 -19.75
N LYS A 52 -8.25 3.08 -18.70
CA LYS A 52 -9.23 2.78 -17.66
C LYS A 52 -9.59 4.12 -16.99
N ALA A 53 -10.81 4.56 -17.27
CA ALA A 53 -11.44 5.68 -16.59
C ALA A 53 -12.00 5.15 -15.27
N ASP A 54 -11.22 5.26 -14.21
CA ASP A 54 -11.70 5.08 -12.84
C ASP A 54 -11.15 6.21 -11.98
N ALA A 55 -11.92 7.30 -11.92
CA ALA A 55 -11.91 8.21 -10.80
C ALA A 55 -13.20 9.01 -10.87
N SER A 56 -14.16 8.60 -10.02
CA SER A 56 -15.45 9.24 -9.79
C SER A 56 -15.37 10.76 -9.88
N ALA A 57 -16.19 11.31 -10.76
CA ALA A 57 -16.39 12.74 -10.92
C ALA A 57 -17.21 13.30 -9.74
N ASP A 58 -16.59 13.38 -8.57
CA ASP A 58 -17.11 14.11 -7.40
C ASP A 58 -16.17 15.25 -6.99
N LYS A 59 -15.61 15.92 -8.01
CA LYS A 59 -14.57 16.96 -7.86
C LYS A 59 -15.09 18.39 -7.87
N LYS A 60 -16.42 18.61 -7.94
CA LYS A 60 -16.98 19.93 -8.24
C LYS A 60 -17.59 20.71 -7.08
N ASN A 61 -17.62 20.21 -5.84
CA ASN A 61 -18.15 21.03 -4.73
C ASN A 61 -17.53 20.80 -3.35
N ARG A 62 -16.27 20.37 -3.27
CA ARG A 62 -15.51 20.54 -2.03
C ARG A 62 -14.85 21.90 -2.08
N LYS A 63 -15.53 22.92 -1.53
CA LYS A 63 -14.84 24.16 -1.09
C LYS A 63 -13.56 23.67 -0.41
N LYS A 64 -12.39 23.98 -0.99
CA LYS A 64 -11.10 23.49 -0.51
C LYS A 64 -11.04 23.85 0.97
N GLN A 65 -11.22 22.87 1.85
CA GLN A 65 -11.18 23.13 3.27
C GLN A 65 -9.76 23.57 3.57
N LYS A 66 -9.63 24.77 4.15
CA LYS A 66 -8.33 25.31 4.53
C LYS A 66 -7.86 24.48 5.71
N THR A 67 -6.84 23.66 5.48
CA THR A 67 -6.18 22.90 6.55
C THR A 67 -5.23 23.84 7.28
N ALA A 68 -5.31 23.85 8.61
CA ALA A 68 -4.36 24.54 9.47
C ALA A 68 -3.36 23.51 10.01
N THR A 69 -2.08 23.87 10.03
CA THR A 69 -1.03 23.08 10.70
C THR A 69 -0.82 23.65 12.09
N LEU A 70 -1.01 22.82 13.11
CA LEU A 70 -0.83 23.19 14.51
C LEU A 70 0.42 22.49 15.05
N SER A 71 1.26 23.23 15.78
CA SER A 71 2.38 22.67 16.53
C SER A 71 2.03 22.69 18.00
N VAL A 72 2.16 21.54 18.67
CA VAL A 72 1.85 21.38 20.10
C VAL A 72 2.96 20.56 20.74
N GLU A 73 3.46 21.03 21.88
CA GLU A 73 4.40 20.28 22.68
C GLU A 73 3.65 19.24 23.51
N VAL A 74 3.95 17.96 23.28
CA VAL A 74 3.33 16.85 24.00
C VAL A 74 4.41 16.08 24.74
N PRO A 75 4.25 15.81 26.05
CA PRO A 75 5.15 14.95 26.80
C PRO A 75 5.38 13.60 26.11
N LYS A 76 6.62 13.09 26.18
CA LYS A 76 7.02 11.85 25.50
C LYS A 76 6.18 10.63 25.93
N SER A 77 5.72 10.59 27.18
CA SER A 77 4.85 9.53 27.72
C SER A 77 3.50 9.50 26.97
N LEU A 78 2.80 10.62 26.92
CA LEU A 78 1.51 10.76 26.24
C LEU A 78 1.60 10.47 24.74
N ARG A 79 2.66 10.92 24.08
CA ARG A 79 2.89 10.60 22.66
C ARG A 79 2.99 9.08 22.41
N LYS A 80 3.67 8.35 23.30
CA LYS A 80 3.79 6.89 23.20
C LYS A 80 2.44 6.19 23.41
N GLU A 81 1.62 6.68 24.34
CA GLU A 81 0.29 6.13 24.59
C GLU A 81 -0.66 6.38 23.40
N LEU A 82 -0.64 7.59 22.85
CA LEU A 82 -1.40 7.92 21.65
C LEU A 82 -1.03 7.00 20.49
N ARG A 83 0.27 6.75 20.28
CA ARG A 83 0.73 5.82 19.24
C ARG A 83 0.23 4.40 19.47
N LYS A 84 0.39 3.86 20.68
CA LYS A 84 -0.12 2.53 21.03
C LYS A 84 -1.64 2.42 20.82
N ARG A 85 -2.39 3.49 21.10
CA ARG A 85 -3.84 3.53 20.90
C ARG A 85 -4.20 3.59 19.41
N ALA A 86 -3.47 4.38 18.63
CA ALA A 86 -3.59 4.43 17.17
C ALA A 86 -3.38 3.06 16.53
N ASP A 87 -2.30 2.37 16.91
CA ASP A 87 -1.98 1.03 16.41
C ASP A 87 -3.08 0.01 16.73
N ARG A 88 -3.71 0.11 17.91
CA ARG A 88 -4.83 -0.77 18.30
C ARG A 88 -6.11 -0.52 17.53
N MET A 89 -6.39 0.73 17.16
CA MET A 89 -7.62 1.11 16.46
C MET A 89 -7.46 1.13 14.94
N GLY A 90 -6.24 0.95 14.42
CA GLY A 90 -5.94 1.03 12.99
C GLY A 90 -6.14 2.43 12.41
N THR A 91 -6.15 3.46 13.26
CA THR A 91 -6.32 4.87 12.86
C THR A 91 -5.01 5.63 12.95
N SER A 92 -4.93 6.79 12.29
CA SER A 92 -3.75 7.64 12.41
C SER A 92 -3.73 8.38 13.76
N GLN A 93 -2.54 8.72 14.25
CA GLN A 93 -2.39 9.53 15.46
C GLN A 93 -3.13 10.88 15.31
N ASP A 94 -3.06 11.49 14.13
CA ASP A 94 -3.68 12.80 13.84
C ASP A 94 -5.20 12.73 13.91
N GLU A 95 -5.84 11.66 13.41
CA GLU A 95 -7.30 11.48 13.51
C GLU A 95 -7.78 11.36 14.96
N ILE A 96 -7.01 10.71 15.83
CA ILE A 96 -7.31 10.63 17.26
C ILE A 96 -7.23 12.02 17.89
N VAL A 97 -6.22 12.82 17.53
CA VAL A 97 -6.09 14.18 18.05
C VAL A 97 -7.22 15.07 17.52
N VAL A 98 -7.55 14.99 16.23
CA VAL A 98 -8.63 15.77 15.61
C VAL A 98 -9.98 15.41 16.21
N SER A 99 -10.28 14.12 16.41
CA SER A 99 -11.53 13.69 17.04
C SER A 99 -11.63 14.13 18.49
N ALA A 100 -10.53 14.06 19.25
CA ALA A 100 -10.47 14.57 20.62
C ALA A 100 -10.69 16.09 20.67
N LEU A 101 -10.05 16.85 19.78
CA LEU A 101 -10.24 18.31 19.67
C LEU A 101 -11.65 18.69 19.22
N ALA A 102 -12.25 17.92 18.30
CA ALA A 102 -13.63 18.15 17.87
C ALA A 102 -14.63 17.88 18.99
N ALA A 103 -14.44 16.82 19.77
CA ALA A 103 -15.25 16.53 20.95
C ALA A 103 -15.07 17.60 22.03
N TRP A 104 -13.82 18.02 22.27
CA TRP A 104 -13.46 19.08 23.20
C TRP A 104 -14.11 20.42 22.80
N LEU A 105 -13.99 20.84 21.54
CA LEU A 105 -14.55 22.10 21.06
C LEU A 105 -16.08 22.09 20.89
N GLY A 106 -16.65 20.91 20.64
CA GLY A 106 -18.11 20.73 20.51
C GLY A 106 -18.84 20.64 21.85
N ASP A 107 -18.14 20.44 22.95
CA ASP A 107 -18.74 20.45 24.29
C ASP A 107 -18.93 21.92 24.73
N ASN A 108 -20.12 22.45 24.46
CA ASN A 108 -20.59 23.80 24.79
C ASN A 108 -20.57 24.16 26.29
N ARG A 109 -20.01 23.32 27.15
CA ARG A 109 -20.01 23.48 28.61
C ARG A 109 -18.90 24.38 29.14
N TRP A 110 -18.02 24.88 28.28
CA TRP A 110 -16.82 25.63 28.70
C TRP A 110 -16.87 27.12 28.37
N TRP A 111 -18.07 27.66 28.18
CA TRP A 111 -18.37 29.10 28.16
C TRP A 111 -19.59 29.44 29.00
#